data_AF-A0A382WBM3-F1
#
_entry.id   AF-A0A382WBM3-F1
#
_cell.length_a   1.000
_cell.length_b   1.000
_cell.length_c   1.000
_cell.angle_alpha   90.00
_cell.angle_beta   90.00
_cell.angle_gamma   90.00
#
_symmetry.space_group_name_H-M   'P 1'
#
loop_
_entity.id
_entity.type
_entity.pdbx_description
1 polymer ?
#
loop_
_entity_poly.entity_id
_entity_poly.type
_entity_poly.pdbx_seq_one_letter_code
_entity_poly.pdbx_strand_id
1 'polypeptide(L)'
;MNITRREMIQIGAGASAGLMLGCTDAEQVNQGLITKEIPSTGESIPVIGLGGRNYRLGEGWAENTDGYRATLGTFYELGGRVIDTSPNYGDSEIIMGNLLQDLGIRNELFLATKVDRQEKEEGIERMRGSLERMHTDHFELMQVHNLRGWEIQIPTLREW
;
A
#
# COMPACT_ATOMS: atom_id res chain seq x y z
N MET A 1 -30.40 17.33 58.06
CA MET A 1 -29.15 16.55 58.05
C MET A 1 -27.99 17.53 58.02
N ASN A 2 -27.12 17.53 59.02
CA ASN A 2 -25.93 18.39 59.04
C ASN A 2 -24.74 17.57 58.56
N ILE A 3 -24.28 17.83 57.34
CA ILE A 3 -23.08 17.20 56.78
C ILE A 3 -21.87 17.97 57.31
N THR A 4 -20.93 17.25 57.92
CA THR A 4 -19.68 17.81 58.42
C THR A 4 -18.68 18.05 57.29
N ARG A 5 -17.72 18.98 57.50
CA ARG A 5 -16.64 19.24 56.52
C ARG A 5 -15.85 17.99 56.15
N ARG A 6 -15.67 17.06 57.09
CA ARG A 6 -14.98 15.78 56.88
C ARG A 6 -15.76 14.86 55.94
N GLU A 7 -17.06 14.73 56.15
CA GLU A 7 -17.94 13.93 55.28
C GLU A 7 -17.99 14.52 53.88
N MET A 8 -18.02 15.85 53.75
CA MET A 8 -18.00 16.52 52.45
C MET A 8 -16.70 16.22 51.67
N ILE A 9 -15.54 16.22 52.35
CA ILE A 9 -14.24 15.86 51.73
C ILE A 9 -14.20 14.38 51.35
N GLN A 10 -14.73 13.49 52.18
CA GLN A 10 -14.75 12.05 51.89
C GLN A 10 -15.65 11.71 50.70
N ILE A 11 -16.81 12.36 50.61
CA ILE A 11 -17.72 12.24 49.46
C ILE A 11 -17.05 12.78 48.19
N GLY A 12 -16.41 13.94 48.27
CA GLY A 12 -15.66 14.53 47.15
C GLY A 12 -14.51 13.64 46.65
N ALA A 13 -13.72 13.09 47.57
CA ALA A 13 -12.62 12.18 47.23
C ALA A 13 -13.11 10.87 46.62
N GLY A 14 -14.19 10.29 47.16
CA GLY A 14 -14.82 9.08 46.62
C GLY A 14 -15.41 9.28 45.22
N ALA A 15 -16.07 10.41 44.97
CA ALA A 15 -16.61 10.75 43.66
C ALA A 15 -15.51 10.98 42.61
N SER A 16 -14.39 11.57 43.03
CA SER A 16 -13.21 11.80 42.15
C SER A 16 -12.54 10.49 41.74
N ALA A 17 -12.39 9.55 42.68
CA ALA A 17 -11.82 8.24 42.41
C ALA A 17 -12.73 7.37 41.52
N GLY A 18 -14.06 7.47 41.71
CA GLY A 18 -15.04 6.76 40.88
C GLY A 18 -15.05 7.23 39.41
N LEU A 19 -14.82 8.53 39.16
CA LEU A 19 -14.72 9.09 37.82
C LEU A 19 -13.41 8.69 37.10
N MET A 20 -12.30 8.57 37.83
CA MET A 20 -11.02 8.13 37.26
C MET A 20 -11.02 6.64 36.88
N LEU A 21 -11.78 5.80 37.59
CA LEU A 21 -11.92 4.37 37.28
C LEU A 21 -12.87 4.07 36.11
N GLY A 22 -13.72 5.05 35.72
CA GLY A 22 -14.63 4.94 34.56
C GLY A 22 -14.04 5.47 33.25
N CYS A 23 -12.83 6.02 33.28
CA CYS A 23 -12.13 6.57 32.12
C CYS A 23 -10.92 5.71 31.73
N THR A 24 -11.09 4.39 31.68
CA THR A 24 -10.09 3.49 31.10
C THR A 24 -10.78 2.54 30.15
N ASP A 25 -11.30 3.10 29.07
CA ASP A 25 -11.33 2.46 27.76
C ASP A 25 -11.59 3.60 26.78
N ALA A 26 -10.53 4.33 26.44
CA ALA A 26 -10.52 4.94 25.13
C ALA A 26 -10.53 3.75 24.16
N GLU A 27 -11.72 3.32 23.74
CA GLU A 27 -11.87 2.50 22.55
C GLU A 27 -11.12 3.24 21.47
N GLN A 28 -9.92 2.74 21.16
CA GLN A 28 -9.18 3.17 20.01
C GLN A 28 -10.07 2.74 18.85
N VAL A 29 -10.89 3.68 18.37
CA VAL A 29 -11.74 3.44 17.21
C VAL A 29 -10.76 3.09 16.11
N ASN A 30 -10.63 1.79 15.84
CA ASN A 30 -9.95 1.28 14.68
C ASN A 30 -10.86 1.62 13.51
N GLN A 31 -10.86 2.91 13.13
CA GLN A 31 -11.39 3.33 11.86
C GLN A 31 -10.49 2.63 10.87
N GLY A 32 -10.96 1.49 10.36
CA GLY A 32 -10.26 0.71 9.36
C GLY A 32 -9.78 1.61 8.22
N LEU A 33 -8.89 1.08 7.39
CA LEU A 33 -8.27 1.87 6.33
C LEU A 33 -9.30 2.69 5.54
N ILE A 34 -8.96 3.94 5.28
CA ILE A 34 -9.73 4.76 4.36
C ILE A 34 -9.59 4.14 2.97
N THR A 35 -10.71 3.75 2.38
CA THR A 35 -10.77 3.18 1.04
C THR A 35 -11.59 4.06 0.11
N LYS A 36 -11.39 3.87 -1.20
CA LYS A 36 -12.21 4.48 -2.25
C LYS A 36 -12.49 3.46 -3.34
N GLU A 37 -13.67 3.55 -3.92
CA GLU A 37 -14.05 2.77 -5.10
C GLU A 37 -13.42 3.36 -6.36
N ILE A 38 -12.91 2.48 -7.22
CA ILE A 38 -12.53 2.82 -8.59
C ILE A 38 -13.83 2.91 -9.42
N PRO A 39 -14.20 4.07 -9.99
CA PRO A 39 -15.52 4.26 -10.59
C PRO A 39 -15.88 3.28 -11.71
N SER A 40 -14.90 2.82 -12.48
CA SER A 40 -15.14 1.91 -13.61
C SER A 40 -15.32 0.45 -13.20
N THR A 41 -14.75 0.01 -12.08
CA THR A 41 -14.78 -1.40 -11.64
C THR A 41 -15.60 -1.62 -10.37
N GLY A 42 -15.82 -0.58 -9.57
CA GLY A 42 -16.40 -0.68 -8.23
C GLY A 42 -15.45 -1.29 -7.19
N GLU A 43 -14.21 -1.62 -7.57
CA GLU A 43 -13.23 -2.18 -6.64
C GLU A 43 -12.84 -1.15 -5.58
N SER A 44 -12.98 -1.52 -4.31
CA SER A 44 -12.62 -0.69 -3.16
C SER A 44 -11.16 -0.91 -2.79
N ILE A 45 -10.32 0.10 -2.97
CA ILE A 45 -8.89 0.04 -2.66
C ILE A 45 -8.50 1.02 -1.55
N PRO A 46 -7.49 0.71 -0.71
CA PRO A 46 -6.92 1.68 0.21
C PRO A 46 -6.42 2.93 -0.50
N VAL A 47 -6.66 4.11 0.08
CA VAL A 47 -6.26 5.40 -0.54
C VAL A 47 -4.76 5.66 -0.49
N ILE A 48 -4.01 4.85 0.27
CA ILE A 48 -2.55 4.91 0.36
C ILE A 48 -1.97 3.66 -0.30
N GLY A 49 -1.02 3.87 -1.21
CA GLY A 49 -0.25 2.83 -1.85
C GLY A 49 1.24 2.92 -1.56
N LEU A 50 1.95 1.82 -1.83
CA LEU A 50 3.39 1.69 -1.66
C LEU A 50 4.11 1.92 -2.99
N GLY A 51 5.01 2.89 -3.03
CA GLY A 51 5.85 3.15 -4.21
C GLY A 51 7.11 2.29 -4.24
N GLY A 52 7.34 1.60 -5.35
CA GLY A 52 8.45 0.67 -5.58
C GLY A 52 9.78 1.33 -5.96
N ARG A 53 9.82 2.65 -6.23
CA ARG A 53 11.01 3.34 -6.76
C ARG A 53 12.31 3.08 -5.99
N ASN A 54 12.23 2.95 -4.66
CA ASN A 54 13.40 2.77 -3.79
C ASN A 54 13.73 1.29 -3.48
N TYR A 55 13.02 0.34 -4.09
CA TYR A 55 13.38 -1.08 -4.07
C TYR A 55 14.42 -1.28 -5.17
N ARG A 56 15.71 -1.12 -4.86
CA ARG A 56 16.81 -1.15 -5.84
C ARG A 56 18.06 -1.73 -5.22
N LEU A 57 18.90 -2.39 -6.02
CA LEU A 57 20.24 -2.83 -5.60
C LEU A 57 21.27 -1.74 -5.93
N GLY A 58 22.23 -1.52 -5.04
CA GLY A 58 23.33 -0.56 -5.25
C GLY A 58 22.97 0.91 -4.98
N GLU A 59 23.93 1.82 -5.17
CA GLU A 59 23.84 3.26 -4.85
C GLU A 59 23.75 3.63 -3.35
N GLY A 60 24.50 2.92 -2.49
CA GLY A 60 24.55 3.24 -1.05
C GLY A 60 23.39 2.64 -0.24
N TRP A 61 22.43 2.00 -0.90
CA TRP A 61 21.53 1.03 -0.32
C TRP A 61 22.24 -0.32 -0.39
N ALA A 62 22.75 -0.82 0.73
CA ALA A 62 23.14 -2.22 0.83
C ALA A 62 21.93 -3.08 0.37
N GLU A 63 22.16 -4.30 -0.12
CA GLU A 63 21.11 -5.30 -0.38
C GLU A 63 20.24 -5.46 0.88
N ASN A 64 19.23 -4.60 1.03
CA ASN A 64 18.37 -4.53 2.20
C ASN A 64 17.09 -5.27 1.88
N THR A 65 17.23 -6.46 1.29
CA THR A 65 16.11 -7.32 0.95
C THR A 65 15.29 -7.65 2.18
N ASP A 66 15.93 -7.84 3.34
CA ASP A 66 15.25 -8.04 4.63
C ASP A 66 14.40 -6.82 5.04
N GLY A 67 14.94 -5.60 4.89
CA GLY A 67 14.20 -4.38 5.19
C GLY A 67 13.05 -4.14 4.20
N TYR A 68 13.25 -4.45 2.92
CA TYR A 68 12.17 -4.41 1.92
C TYR A 68 11.08 -5.42 2.22
N ARG A 69 11.45 -6.66 2.58
CA ARG A 69 10.52 -7.71 2.98
C ARG A 69 9.75 -7.31 4.23
N ALA A 70 10.43 -6.78 5.25
CA ALA A 70 9.80 -6.32 6.48
C ALA A 70 8.84 -5.14 6.22
N THR A 71 9.25 -4.19 5.38
CA THR A 71 8.41 -3.03 5.00
C THR A 71 7.16 -3.48 4.28
N LEU A 72 7.30 -4.33 3.26
CA LEU A 72 6.18 -4.84 2.47
C LEU A 72 5.26 -5.74 3.31
N GLY A 73 5.83 -6.61 4.14
CA GLY A 73 5.07 -7.44 5.08
C GLY A 73 4.26 -6.60 6.06
N THR A 74 4.89 -5.61 6.70
CA THR A 74 4.19 -4.69 7.62
C THR A 74 3.10 -3.91 6.90
N PHE A 75 3.39 -3.39 5.70
CA PHE A 75 2.40 -2.67 4.89
C PHE A 75 1.18 -3.55 4.60
N TYR A 76 1.39 -4.80 4.20
CA TYR A 76 0.32 -5.76 3.93
C TYR A 76 -0.44 -6.16 5.21
N GLU A 77 0.24 -6.44 6.32
CA GLU A 77 -0.36 -6.77 7.61
C GLU A 77 -1.24 -5.64 8.16
N LEU A 78 -0.86 -4.39 7.92
CA LEU A 78 -1.65 -3.20 8.27
C LEU A 78 -2.79 -2.91 7.28
N GLY A 79 -3.03 -3.81 6.31
CA GLY A 79 -4.13 -3.75 5.35
C GLY A 79 -3.80 -3.02 4.04
N GLY A 80 -2.55 -2.63 3.82
CA GLY A 80 -2.11 -2.05 2.56
C GLY A 80 -2.30 -3.02 1.39
N ARG A 81 -2.83 -2.53 0.26
CA ARG A 81 -3.14 -3.37 -0.92
C ARG A 81 -2.69 -2.79 -2.26
N VAL A 82 -2.29 -1.52 -2.32
CA VAL A 82 -1.91 -0.86 -3.58
C VAL A 82 -0.38 -0.76 -3.69
N ILE A 83 0.20 -1.24 -4.78
CA ILE A 83 1.64 -1.14 -5.06
C ILE A 83 1.85 -0.54 -6.45
N ASP A 84 2.72 0.46 -6.55
CA ASP A 84 3.11 1.07 -7.83
C ASP A 84 4.60 0.86 -8.10
N THR A 85 4.94 0.31 -9.26
CA THR A 85 6.33 0.15 -9.72
C THR A 85 6.50 0.62 -11.17
N SER A 86 7.66 0.38 -11.76
CA SER A 86 7.94 0.65 -13.16
C SER A 86 9.17 -0.10 -13.62
N PRO A 87 9.23 -0.52 -14.90
CA PRO A 87 10.44 -1.09 -15.46
C PRO A 87 11.56 -0.06 -15.66
N ASN A 88 11.32 1.24 -15.38
CA ASN A 88 12.35 2.29 -15.35
C ASN A 88 12.93 2.50 -13.95
N TYR A 89 12.39 1.85 -12.91
CA TYR A 89 12.87 1.97 -11.54
C TYR A 89 14.03 1.01 -11.24
N GLY A 90 14.92 0.78 -12.21
CA GLY A 90 16.04 -0.16 -12.07
C GLY A 90 15.51 -1.57 -11.82
N ASP A 91 16.00 -2.22 -10.77
CA ASP A 91 15.66 -3.61 -10.43
C ASP A 91 14.36 -3.75 -9.63
N SER A 92 13.58 -2.67 -9.48
CA SER A 92 12.39 -2.63 -8.63
C SER A 92 11.36 -3.71 -8.96
N GLU A 93 11.07 -3.98 -10.24
CA GLU A 93 10.12 -5.03 -10.61
C GLU A 93 10.63 -6.42 -10.23
N ILE A 94 11.94 -6.67 -10.37
CA ILE A 94 12.54 -7.97 -10.02
C ILE A 94 12.49 -8.18 -8.51
N ILE A 95 12.90 -7.17 -7.74
CA ILE A 95 12.88 -7.23 -6.27
C ILE A 95 11.44 -7.39 -5.78
N MET A 96 10.52 -6.57 -6.27
CA MET A 96 9.12 -6.63 -5.86
C MET A 96 8.49 -7.97 -6.23
N GLY A 97 8.72 -8.48 -7.45
CA GLY A 97 8.26 -9.81 -7.86
C GLY A 97 8.71 -10.91 -6.91
N ASN A 98 10.00 -10.96 -6.58
CA ASN A 98 10.55 -11.94 -5.65
C ASN A 98 9.92 -11.81 -4.26
N LEU A 99 9.80 -10.58 -3.72
CA LEU A 99 9.20 -10.35 -2.40
C LEU A 99 7.72 -10.76 -2.34
N LEU A 100 6.96 -10.47 -3.40
CA LEU A 100 5.55 -10.86 -3.49
C LEU A 100 5.36 -12.37 -3.56
N GLN A 101 6.24 -13.07 -4.30
CA GLN A 101 6.27 -14.53 -4.35
C GLN A 101 6.65 -15.12 -2.99
N ASP A 102 7.67 -14.59 -2.34
CA ASP A 102 8.16 -15.04 -1.03
C ASP A 102 7.12 -14.84 0.10
N LEU A 103 6.33 -13.77 0.02
CA LEU A 103 5.25 -13.49 0.96
C LEU A 103 3.94 -14.21 0.61
N GLY A 104 3.77 -14.65 -0.64
CA GLY A 104 2.56 -15.33 -1.11
C GLY A 104 1.33 -14.42 -1.20
N ILE A 105 1.52 -13.11 -1.34
CA ILE A 105 0.44 -12.10 -1.21
C ILE A 105 -0.04 -11.51 -2.55
N ARG A 106 0.52 -11.91 -3.69
CA ARG A 106 0.21 -11.32 -5.02
C ARG A 106 -1.29 -11.19 -5.29
N ASN A 107 -2.06 -12.24 -5.02
CA ASN A 107 -3.48 -12.32 -5.40
C ASN A 107 -4.40 -11.40 -4.61
N GLU A 108 -3.89 -10.73 -3.57
CA GLU A 108 -4.65 -9.77 -2.77
C GLU A 108 -4.35 -8.32 -3.14
N LEU A 109 -3.37 -8.06 -4.01
CA LEU A 109 -2.86 -6.73 -4.26
C LEU A 109 -3.38 -6.13 -5.56
N PHE A 110 -3.61 -4.82 -5.50
CA PHE A 110 -3.74 -3.96 -6.66
C PHE A 110 -2.34 -3.51 -7.10
N LEU A 111 -1.80 -4.16 -8.12
CA LEU A 111 -0.50 -3.88 -8.69
C LEU A 111 -0.61 -2.96 -9.90
N ALA A 112 0.17 -1.88 -9.84
CA ALA A 112 0.36 -0.95 -10.93
C ALA A 112 1.79 -0.98 -11.45
N THR A 113 1.95 -1.02 -12.78
CA THR A 113 3.24 -0.75 -13.44
C THR A 113 3.04 0.16 -14.65
N LYS A 114 4.10 0.37 -15.44
CA LYS A 114 4.13 1.39 -16.48
C LYS A 114 4.76 0.88 -17.77
N VAL A 115 4.27 1.40 -18.89
CA VAL A 115 4.90 1.31 -20.21
C VAL A 115 5.46 2.68 -20.61
N ASP A 116 6.63 2.67 -21.25
CA ASP A 116 7.36 3.87 -21.59
C ASP A 116 7.90 3.85 -23.03
N ARG A 117 7.31 3.05 -23.92
CA ARG A 117 7.76 2.89 -25.32
C ARG A 117 6.97 3.76 -26.29
N GLN A 118 7.57 4.05 -27.43
CA GLN A 118 6.95 4.89 -28.47
C GLN A 118 6.25 4.03 -29.53
N GLU A 119 6.78 2.84 -29.82
CA GLU A 119 6.17 1.92 -30.78
C GLU A 119 5.28 0.86 -30.10
N LYS A 120 4.27 0.36 -30.82
CA LYS A 120 3.28 -0.60 -30.31
C LYS A 120 3.94 -1.90 -29.87
N GLU A 121 4.72 -2.52 -30.75
CA GLU A 121 5.35 -3.82 -30.51
C GLU A 121 6.33 -3.76 -29.35
N GLU A 122 7.11 -2.67 -29.26
CA GLU A 122 8.01 -2.43 -28.13
C GLU A 122 7.23 -2.24 -26.82
N GLY A 123 6.07 -1.58 -26.87
CA GLY A 123 5.18 -1.42 -25.71
C GLY A 123 4.69 -2.77 -25.20
N ILE A 124 4.20 -3.62 -26.09
CA ILE A 124 3.76 -4.99 -25.75
C ILE A 124 4.91 -5.81 -25.15
N GLU A 125 6.08 -5.76 -25.77
CA GLU A 125 7.26 -6.47 -25.25
C GLU A 125 7.68 -5.96 -23.87
N ARG A 126 7.61 -4.63 -23.66
CA ARG A 126 7.89 -4.02 -22.36
C ARG A 126 6.93 -4.52 -21.28
N MET A 127 5.63 -4.62 -21.59
CA MET A 127 4.61 -5.12 -20.67
C MET A 127 4.77 -6.60 -20.35
N ARG A 128 5.07 -7.44 -21.35
CA ARG A 128 5.38 -8.87 -21.14
C ARG A 128 6.59 -9.07 -20.23
N GLY A 129 7.66 -8.33 -20.48
CA GLY A 129 8.82 -8.37 -19.60
C GLY A 129 8.50 -7.93 -18.16
N SER A 130 7.54 -7.01 -17.96
CA SER A 130 7.08 -6.64 -16.61
C SER A 130 6.32 -7.77 -15.92
N LEU A 131 5.47 -8.51 -16.64
CA LEU A 131 4.80 -9.71 -16.11
C LEU A 131 5.82 -10.74 -15.64
N GLU A 132 6.85 -11.01 -16.46
CA GLU A 132 7.94 -11.94 -16.15
C GLU A 132 8.72 -11.51 -14.90
N ARG A 133 9.15 -10.25 -14.82
CA ARG A 133 9.93 -9.76 -13.66
C ARG A 133 9.13 -9.76 -12.36
N MET A 134 7.82 -9.50 -12.44
CA MET A 134 6.92 -9.44 -11.28
C MET A 134 6.33 -10.80 -10.90
N HIS A 135 6.65 -11.88 -11.63
CA HIS A 135 6.10 -13.22 -11.44
C HIS A 135 4.56 -13.24 -11.39
N THR A 136 3.92 -12.50 -12.28
CA THR A 136 2.45 -12.34 -12.35
C THR A 136 1.94 -12.54 -13.77
N ASP A 137 0.70 -12.96 -13.92
CA ASP A 137 0.00 -13.11 -15.21
C ASP A 137 -0.79 -11.86 -15.61
N HIS A 138 -1.07 -10.94 -14.67
CA HIS A 138 -1.74 -9.68 -14.94
C HIS A 138 -1.29 -8.54 -14.00
N PHE A 139 -1.70 -7.32 -14.35
CA PHE A 139 -1.68 -6.13 -13.50
C PHE A 139 -3.07 -5.52 -13.47
N GLU A 140 -3.49 -5.00 -12.33
CA GLU A 140 -4.76 -4.29 -12.19
C GLU A 140 -4.69 -2.90 -12.86
N LEU A 141 -3.49 -2.32 -12.98
CA LEU A 141 -3.29 -1.06 -13.69
C LEU A 141 -1.96 -1.01 -14.47
N MET A 142 -2.06 -0.85 -15.80
CA MET A 142 -0.93 -0.51 -16.66
C MET A 142 -1.03 0.95 -17.12
N GLN A 143 0.04 1.74 -16.91
CA GLN A 143 0.03 3.20 -17.14
C GLN A 143 1.05 3.64 -18.19
N VAL A 144 0.80 4.73 -18.91
CA VAL A 144 1.83 5.39 -19.72
C VAL A 144 2.70 6.27 -18.81
N HIS A 145 4.01 6.03 -18.74
CA HIS A 145 4.86 6.57 -17.67
C HIS A 145 5.00 8.10 -17.65
N ASN A 146 5.09 8.76 -18.81
CA ASN A 146 5.43 10.19 -18.86
C ASN A 146 4.87 10.89 -20.10
N LEU A 147 3.67 10.48 -20.55
CA LEU A 147 3.08 10.85 -21.83
C LEU A 147 3.97 10.54 -23.06
N ARG A 148 5.17 9.97 -22.92
CA ARG A 148 5.93 9.53 -24.09
C ARG A 148 5.17 8.39 -24.78
N GLY A 149 4.95 8.52 -26.09
CA GLY A 149 4.26 7.51 -26.88
C GLY A 149 2.77 7.33 -26.53
N TRP A 150 2.15 8.24 -25.78
CA TRP A 150 0.79 8.05 -25.27
C TRP A 150 -0.27 7.82 -26.36
N GLU A 151 -0.14 8.47 -27.52
CA GLU A 151 -1.06 8.32 -28.66
C GLU A 151 -1.06 6.88 -29.20
N ILE A 152 0.07 6.19 -29.07
CA ILE A 152 0.25 4.80 -29.49
C ILE A 152 -0.06 3.85 -28.32
N GLN A 153 0.43 4.16 -27.11
CA GLN A 153 0.31 3.27 -25.97
C GLN A 153 -1.10 3.23 -25.38
N ILE A 154 -1.85 4.34 -25.33
CA ILE A 154 -3.24 4.31 -24.83
C ILE A 154 -4.15 3.34 -25.62
N PRO A 155 -4.21 3.37 -26.97
CA PRO A 155 -4.96 2.35 -27.70
C PRO A 155 -4.34 0.96 -27.56
N THR A 156 -3.00 0.83 -27.53
CA THR A 156 -2.33 -0.46 -27.31
C THR A 156 -2.74 -1.11 -25.99
N LEU A 157 -2.81 -0.35 -24.90
CA LEU A 157 -3.23 -0.81 -23.57
C LEU A 157 -4.69 -1.27 -23.52
N ARG A 158 -5.54 -0.77 -24.43
CA ARG A 158 -6.95 -1.19 -24.49
C ARG A 158 -7.16 -2.48 -25.28
N GLU A 159 -6.22 -2.81 -26.16
CA GLU A 159 -6.24 -4.01 -27.01
C GLU A 159 -5.48 -5.18 -26.40
N TRP A 160 -4.48 -4.88 -25.57
CA TRP A 160 -3.62 -5.85 -24.87
C TRP A 160 -4.35 -6.49 -23.69
#